data_AF-A0A437AMJ4-F1
#
_entry.id   AF-A0A437AMJ4-F1
#
_cell.length_a   1.000
_cell.length_b   1.000
_cell.length_c   1.000
_cell.angle_alpha   90.00
_cell.angle_beta   90.00
_cell.angle_gamma   90.00
#
_symmetry.space_group_name_H-M   'P 1'
#
loop_
_entity.id
_entity.type
_entity.pdbx_description
1 polymer ?
#
loop_
_entity_poly.entity_id
_entity_poly.type
_entity_poly.pdbx_seq_one_letter_code
_entity_poly.pdbx_strand_id
1 'polypeptide(L)'
;MILPPPYNTKEREEHDISCLRVLYLLCEDLNIDRDEHVQQAFLLLRRLIGKNNFQSEFKILQDFIEKQRERRNQREKSDFYNFENAFL
;
A
#
# COMPACT_ATOMS: atom_id res chain seq x y z
N MET A 1 -13.30 9.27 -14.95
CA MET A 1 -12.63 7.98 -14.67
C MET A 1 -11.71 7.68 -15.83
N ILE A 2 -10.40 7.61 -15.61
CA ILE A 2 -9.46 7.06 -16.58
C ILE A 2 -9.58 5.54 -16.43
N LEU A 3 -10.08 4.84 -17.45
CA LEU A 3 -10.11 3.38 -17.44
C LEU A 3 -8.66 2.87 -17.45
N PRO A 4 -8.29 1.87 -16.64
CA PRO A 4 -6.97 1.29 -16.75
C PRO A 4 -6.79 0.66 -18.14
N PRO A 5 -5.56 0.63 -18.68
CA PRO A 5 -5.30 0.03 -19.99
C PRO A 5 -5.72 -1.45 -20.04
N PRO A 6 -5.97 -1.99 -21.25
CA PRO A 6 -6.34 -3.39 -21.43
C PRO A 6 -5.29 -4.36 -20.88
N TYR A 7 -5.71 -5.49 -20.32
CA TYR A 7 -4.79 -6.52 -19.82
C TYR A 7 -3.86 -7.06 -20.90
N ASN A 8 -2.70 -7.56 -20.47
CA ASN A 8 -1.66 -8.15 -21.31
C ASN A 8 -1.12 -7.17 -22.39
N THR A 9 -1.13 -5.87 -22.08
CA THR A 9 -0.52 -4.82 -22.91
C THR A 9 0.64 -4.18 -22.17
N LYS A 10 1.64 -3.66 -22.90
CA LYS A 10 2.75 -2.89 -22.30
C LYS A 10 2.26 -1.70 -21.50
N GLU A 11 1.25 -1.00 -22.01
CA GLU A 11 0.64 0.15 -21.33
C GLU A 11 0.07 -0.26 -19.96
N ARG A 12 -0.55 -1.46 -19.87
CA ARG A 12 -1.02 -1.99 -18.60
C ARG A 12 0.12 -2.37 -17.66
N GLU A 13 1.20 -2.96 -18.17
CA GLU A 13 2.37 -3.26 -17.36
C GLU A 13 2.98 -1.99 -16.75
N GLU A 14 3.13 -0.93 -17.55
CA GLU A 14 3.64 0.37 -17.11
C GLU A 14 2.72 1.04 -16.08
N HIS A 15 1.42 0.97 -16.29
CA HIS A 15 0.41 1.42 -15.34
C HIS A 15 0.53 0.67 -14.01
N ASP A 16 0.53 -0.66 -14.03
CA ASP A 16 0.62 -1.51 -12.84
C ASP A 16 1.94 -1.28 -12.06
N ILE A 17 3.07 -1.12 -12.77
CA ILE A 17 4.37 -0.74 -12.17
C ILE A 17 4.27 0.61 -11.47
N SER A 18 3.63 1.59 -12.10
CA SER A 18 3.45 2.92 -11.51
C SER A 18 2.60 2.85 -10.24
N CYS A 19 1.53 2.06 -10.24
CA CYS A 19 0.74 1.79 -9.04
C CYS A 19 1.58 1.13 -7.93
N LEU A 20 2.40 0.13 -8.25
CA LEU A 20 3.28 -0.51 -7.26
C LEU A 20 4.30 0.46 -6.66
N ARG A 21 4.86 1.37 -7.46
CA ARG A 21 5.79 2.39 -6.95
C ARG A 21 5.13 3.30 -5.93
N VAL A 22 3.93 3.79 -6.23
CA VAL A 22 3.16 4.61 -5.27
C VAL A 22 2.89 3.82 -4.00
N LEU A 23 2.48 2.56 -4.13
CA LEU A 23 2.20 1.70 -3.00
C LEU A 23 3.43 1.45 -2.12
N TYR A 24 4.62 1.32 -2.73
CA TYR A 24 5.87 1.14 -2.01
C TYR A 24 6.25 2.39 -1.20
N LEU A 25 6.08 3.59 -1.77
CA LEU A 25 6.30 4.85 -1.03
C LEU A 25 5.39 4.93 0.21
N LEU A 26 4.13 4.49 0.11
CA LEU A 26 3.24 4.43 1.27
C LEU A 26 3.72 3.45 2.34
N CYS A 27 4.37 2.35 1.96
CA CYS A 27 4.99 1.43 2.92
C CYS A 27 6.21 2.06 3.61
N GLU A 28 7.05 2.80 2.87
CA GLU A 28 8.20 3.52 3.44
C GLU A 28 7.73 4.58 4.45
N ASP A 29 6.70 5.36 4.11
CA ASP A 29 6.11 6.35 5.02
C ASP A 29 5.63 5.73 6.34
N LEU A 30 5.14 4.49 6.28
CA LEU A 30 4.66 3.71 7.43
C LEU A 30 5.77 2.90 8.13
N ASN A 31 7.01 2.90 7.62
CA ASN A 31 8.11 2.04 8.06
C ASN A 31 7.78 0.54 8.07
N ILE A 32 6.99 0.09 7.09
CA ILE A 32 6.63 -1.33 6.90
C ILE A 32 7.23 -1.89 5.60
N ASP A 33 8.05 -1.12 4.89
CA ASP A 33 8.70 -1.53 3.65
C ASP A 33 9.60 -2.75 3.86
N ARG A 34 10.20 -2.93 5.04
CA ARG A 34 11.07 -4.07 5.35
C ARG A 34 10.35 -5.29 5.92
N ASP A 35 9.04 -5.21 6.12
CA ASP A 35 8.24 -6.34 6.62
C ASP A 35 8.25 -7.49 5.59
N GLU A 36 8.50 -8.71 6.07
CA GLU A 36 8.64 -9.89 5.19
C GLU A 36 7.35 -10.16 4.40
N HIS A 37 6.18 -10.02 5.02
CA HIS A 37 4.90 -10.24 4.34
C HIS A 37 4.63 -9.17 3.30
N VAL A 38 5.00 -7.91 3.57
CA VAL A 38 4.92 -6.83 2.59
C VAL A 38 5.84 -7.12 1.40
N GLN A 39 7.09 -7.52 1.64
CA GLN A 39 8.04 -7.88 0.59
C GLN A 39 7.54 -9.07 -0.26
N GLN A 40 6.99 -10.10 0.37
CA GLN A 40 6.38 -11.24 -0.32
C GLN A 40 5.20 -10.81 -1.21
N ALA A 41 4.35 -9.90 -0.72
CA ALA A 41 3.24 -9.36 -1.50
C ALA A 41 3.72 -8.57 -2.73
N PHE A 42 4.78 -7.75 -2.60
CA PHE A 42 5.39 -7.06 -3.76
C PHE A 42 5.99 -8.04 -4.77
N LEU A 43 6.64 -9.11 -4.33
CA LEU A 43 7.16 -10.15 -5.22
C LEU A 43 6.05 -10.88 -5.98
N LEU A 44 4.92 -11.17 -5.32
CA LEU A 44 3.73 -11.73 -5.96
C LEU A 44 3.19 -10.76 -7.02
N LEU A 45 2.96 -9.50 -6.63
CA LEU A 45 2.42 -8.47 -7.53
C LEU A 45 3.31 -8.25 -8.74
N ARG A 46 4.64 -8.27 -8.57
CA ARG A 46 5.60 -8.18 -9.68
C ARG A 46 5.41 -9.31 -10.70
N ARG A 47 5.03 -10.51 -10.28
CA ARG A 47 4.76 -11.65 -11.19
C ARG A 47 3.40 -11.53 -11.89
N LEU A 48 2.53 -10.67 -11.37
CA LEU A 48 1.16 -10.46 -11.86
C LEU A 48 0.99 -9.20 -12.72
N ILE A 49 2.00 -8.33 -12.80
CA ILE A 49 2.00 -7.12 -13.66
C ILE A 49 1.41 -7.44 -15.04
N GLY A 50 0.46 -6.61 -15.48
CA GLY A 50 -0.21 -6.75 -16.77
C GLY A 50 -1.37 -7.75 -16.79
N LYS A 51 -1.48 -8.63 -15.78
CA LYS A 51 -2.45 -9.74 -15.76
C LYS A 51 -3.74 -9.36 -15.04
N ASN A 52 -4.81 -10.07 -15.35
CA ASN A 52 -6.13 -9.90 -14.74
C ASN A 52 -6.14 -10.03 -13.20
N ASN A 53 -5.31 -10.90 -12.65
CA ASN A 53 -5.25 -11.15 -11.20
C ASN A 53 -4.47 -10.07 -10.43
N PHE A 54 -3.77 -9.16 -11.12
CA PHE A 54 -3.02 -8.10 -10.46
C PHE A 54 -3.91 -7.24 -9.57
N GLN A 55 -5.08 -6.85 -10.09
CA GLN A 55 -5.96 -5.89 -9.42
C GLN A 55 -6.49 -6.41 -8.07
N SER A 56 -6.82 -7.70 -7.98
CA SER A 56 -7.32 -8.30 -6.75
C SER A 56 -6.22 -8.38 -5.69
N GLU A 57 -5.03 -8.85 -6.06
CA GLU A 57 -3.89 -8.90 -5.14
C GLU A 57 -3.42 -7.50 -4.73
N PHE A 58 -3.46 -6.55 -5.66
CA PHE A 58 -3.09 -5.16 -5.39
C PHE A 58 -4.01 -4.55 -4.34
N LYS A 59 -5.33 -4.80 -4.48
CA LYS A 59 -6.32 -4.33 -3.52
C LYS A 59 -6.10 -4.93 -2.12
N ILE A 60 -5.73 -6.20 -2.02
CA ILE A 60 -5.44 -6.84 -0.72
C ILE A 60 -4.29 -6.11 -0.01
N LEU A 61 -3.19 -5.84 -0.72
CA LEU A 61 -2.06 -5.12 -0.13
C LEU A 61 -2.41 -3.66 0.19
N GLN A 62 -3.17 -2.99 -0.68
CA GLN A 62 -3.66 -1.63 -0.45
C GLN A 62 -4.53 -1.56 0.82
N ASP A 63 -5.51 -2.44 0.97
CA ASP A 63 -6.40 -2.49 2.13
C ASP A 63 -5.60 -2.76 3.43
N PHE A 64 -4.53 -3.55 3.35
CA PHE A 64 -3.62 -3.76 4.47
C PHE A 64 -2.87 -2.47 4.86
N ILE A 65 -2.30 -1.76 3.89
CA ILE A 65 -1.56 -0.51 4.10
C ILE A 65 -2.49 0.57 4.69
N GLU A 66 -3.72 0.69 4.17
CA GLU A 66 -4.71 1.62 4.69
C GLU A 66 -5.04 1.35 6.16
N LYS A 67 -5.23 0.07 6.54
CA LYS A 67 -5.43 -0.32 7.95
C LYS A 67 -4.23 0.01 8.83
N GLN A 68 -3.00 -0.15 8.34
CA GLN A 68 -1.80 0.23 9.10
C GLN A 68 -1.74 1.74 9.32
N ARG A 69 -2.08 2.53 8.29
CA ARG A 69 -2.17 3.98 8.37
C ARG A 69 -3.21 4.44 9.39
N GLU A 70 -4.39 3.85 9.39
CA GLU A 70 -5.45 4.16 10.36
C GLU A 70 -4.99 3.87 11.80
N ARG A 71 -4.35 2.71 12.03
CA ARG A 71 -3.80 2.34 13.34
C ARG A 71 -2.74 3.33 13.82
N ARG A 72 -1.86 3.79 12.94
CA ARG A 72 -0.85 4.81 13.28
C ARG A 72 -1.51 6.13 13.66
N ASN A 73 -2.46 6.62 12.87
CA ASN A 73 -3.19 7.86 13.16
C ASN A 73 -3.95 7.80 14.50
N GLN A 74 -4.49 6.62 14.85
CA GLN A 74 -5.16 6.42 16.14
C GLN A 74 -4.17 6.48 17.32
N ARG A 75 -2.97 5.89 17.17
CA ARG A 75 -1.91 5.96 18.19
C ARG A 75 -1.42 7.40 18.40
N GLU A 76 -1.15 8.12 17.32
CA GLU A 76 -0.68 9.52 17.41
C GLU A 76 -1.72 10.41 18.10
N LYS A 77 -3.02 10.21 17.83
CA LYS A 77 -4.09 10.89 18.58
C LYS A 77 -4.10 10.52 20.06
N SER A 78 -4.01 9.23 20.38
CA SER A 78 -3.93 8.74 21.77
C SER A 78 -2.77 9.37 22.52
N ASP A 79 -1.58 9.38 21.92
CA ASP A 79 -0.36 9.89 22.54
C ASP A 79 -0.46 11.40 22.81
N PHE A 80 -1.08 12.14 21.88
CA PHE A 80 -1.39 13.56 22.07
C PHE A 80 -2.33 13.80 23.26
N TYR A 81 -3.43 13.05 23.38
CA TYR A 81 -4.34 13.15 24.52
C TYR A 81 -3.65 12.80 25.85
N ASN A 82 -2.81 11.76 25.86
CA ASN A 82 -2.06 11.39 27.06
C ASN A 82 -1.05 12.46 27.46
N PHE A 83 -0.39 13.10 26.50
CA PHE A 83 0.51 14.22 26.73
C PHE A 83 -0.24 15.40 27.36
N GLU A 84 -1.34 15.88 26.77
CA GLU A 84 -2.10 17.01 27.34
C GLU A 84 -2.57 16.77 28.78
N ASN A 85 -3.03 15.56 29.09
CA ASN A 85 -3.48 15.21 30.44
C ASN A 85 -2.33 15.03 31.46
N ALA A 86 -1.09 14.87 31.01
CA ALA A 86 0.07 14.75 31.91
C ALA A 86 0.59 16.12 32.42
N PHE A 87 0.13 17.23 31.83
CA PHE A 87 0.52 18.60 32.20
C PHE A 87 -0.64 19.42 32.79
N LEU A 88 -1.76 18.78 33.13
CA LEU A 88 -2.88 19.33 33.90
C LEU A 88 -2.90 18.73 35.31
#